data_AF-A0A1E1X0E6-F1
#
_entry.id   AF-A0A1E1X0E6-F1
#
_cell.length_a   1.000
_cell.length_b   1.000
_cell.length_c   1.000
_cell.angle_alpha   90.00
_cell.angle_beta   90.00
_cell.angle_gamma   90.00
#
_symmetry.space_group_name_H-M   'P 1'
#
loop_
_entity.id
_entity.type
_entity.pdbx_description
1 polymer ?
#
loop_
_entity_poly.entity_id
_entity_poly.type
_entity_poly.pdbx_seq_one_letter_code
_entity_poly.pdbx_strand_id
1 'polypeptide(L)'
;FTMKVCFVVLLFEVLVLNMDGVVSKDDGTACGLNAIFRFCGSACPTVCGEPRRHETCEKPCVPGCVCKPGYVLSEDSVKCISAMQCLLTIAPHPKKFQNFWPIVAMLGNKE
;
A
#
# COMPACT_ATOMS: atom_id res chain seq x y z
N PHE A 1 3.25 -50.05 -19.47
CA PHE A 1 2.75 -48.72 -19.06
C PHE A 1 2.55 -48.75 -17.56
N THR A 2 3.66 -48.58 -16.85
CA THR A 2 3.89 -49.16 -15.52
C THR A 2 3.60 -48.14 -14.43
N MET A 3 3.07 -48.61 -13.30
CA MET A 3 2.77 -47.89 -12.04
C MET A 3 3.79 -46.80 -11.62
N LYS A 4 5.05 -46.93 -12.05
CA LYS A 4 6.12 -45.92 -11.94
C LYS A 4 5.80 -44.60 -12.64
N VAL A 5 5.09 -44.62 -13.78
CA VAL A 5 4.67 -43.45 -14.56
C VAL A 5 3.65 -42.62 -13.78
N CYS A 6 2.67 -43.26 -13.11
CA CYS A 6 1.74 -42.56 -12.22
C CYS A 6 2.46 -41.92 -11.03
N PHE A 7 3.44 -42.60 -10.44
CA PHE A 7 4.17 -42.06 -9.31
C PHE A 7 4.99 -40.83 -9.69
N VAL A 8 5.63 -40.85 -10.86
CA VAL A 8 6.36 -39.70 -11.41
C VAL A 8 5.42 -38.53 -11.71
N VAL A 9 4.23 -38.79 -12.27
CA VAL A 9 3.23 -37.74 -12.54
C VAL A 9 2.70 -37.13 -11.24
N LEU A 10 2.36 -37.94 -10.24
CA LEU A 10 1.89 -37.46 -8.93
C LEU A 10 2.97 -36.65 -8.19
N LEU A 11 4.23 -37.09 -8.24
CA LEU A 11 5.34 -36.32 -7.68
C LEU A 11 5.55 -34.99 -8.41
N PHE A 12 5.42 -35.00 -9.75
CA PHE A 12 5.59 -33.80 -10.55
C PHE A 12 4.50 -32.77 -10.21
N GLU A 13 3.22 -33.17 -10.21
CA GLU A 13 2.08 -32.33 -9.80
C GLU A 13 2.24 -31.76 -8.39
N VAL A 14 2.68 -32.58 -7.42
CA VAL A 14 2.93 -32.11 -6.05
C VAL A 14 4.08 -31.10 -6.00
N LEU A 15 5.15 -31.29 -6.78
CA LEU A 15 6.26 -30.32 -6.85
C LEU A 15 5.83 -28.99 -7.47
N VAL A 16 4.91 -28.97 -8.45
CA VAL A 16 4.41 -27.72 -9.05
C VAL A 16 3.44 -26.97 -8.11
N LEU A 17 2.65 -27.68 -7.30
CA LEU A 17 1.74 -27.07 -6.30
C LEU A 17 2.48 -26.48 -5.08
N ASN A 18 3.76 -26.81 -4.87
CA ASN A 18 4.60 -26.16 -3.86
C ASN A 18 5.27 -24.87 -4.37
N MET A 19 4.97 -24.46 -5.61
CA MET A 19 5.33 -23.16 -6.16
C MET A 19 4.18 -22.17 -6.07
N ASP A 20 3.36 -22.24 -5.01
CA ASP A 20 2.65 -21.07 -4.50
C ASP A 20 3.68 -20.12 -3.86
N GLY A 21 4.60 -19.64 -4.68
CA GLY A 21 5.40 -18.48 -4.34
C GLY A 21 4.43 -17.35 -4.03
N VAL A 22 4.55 -16.77 -2.84
CA VAL A 22 3.89 -15.51 -2.51
C VAL A 22 4.49 -14.43 -3.40
N VAL A 23 4.04 -14.39 -4.66
CA VAL A 23 4.09 -13.18 -5.47
C VAL A 23 3.10 -12.25 -4.79
N SER A 24 3.65 -11.33 -4.01
CA SER A 24 2.93 -10.12 -3.67
C SER A 24 2.46 -9.55 -5.00
N LYS A 25 1.15 -9.35 -5.14
CA LYS A 25 0.47 -8.93 -6.36
C LYS A 25 0.98 -7.56 -6.78
N ASP A 26 2.11 -7.54 -7.50
CA ASP A 26 2.73 -6.35 -8.04
C ASP A 26 2.09 -6.08 -9.40
N ASP A 27 1.21 -5.08 -9.40
CA ASP A 27 0.57 -4.53 -10.59
C ASP A 27 1.63 -3.84 -11.47
N GLY A 28 2.34 -4.63 -12.27
CA GLY A 28 2.93 -4.28 -13.58
C GLY A 28 3.89 -3.10 -13.66
N THR A 29 4.26 -2.48 -12.55
CA THR A 29 5.22 -1.38 -12.45
C THR A 29 6.24 -1.79 -11.41
N ALA A 30 7.53 -1.52 -11.65
CA ALA A 30 8.63 -1.88 -10.75
C ALA A 30 8.51 -1.31 -9.30
N CYS A 31 7.42 -0.61 -9.00
CA CYS A 31 7.06 -0.05 -7.70
C CYS A 31 5.63 -0.48 -7.34
N GLY A 32 5.37 -0.71 -6.05
CA GLY A 32 4.05 -1.11 -5.56
C GLY A 32 2.93 -0.10 -5.84
N LEU A 33 1.72 -0.45 -5.42
CA LEU A 33 0.52 0.36 -5.66
C LEU A 33 0.70 1.82 -5.20
N ASN A 34 0.29 2.76 -6.05
CA ASN A 34 0.41 4.20 -5.83
C ASN A 34 1.84 4.74 -5.67
N ALA A 35 2.85 3.97 -6.08
CA ALA A 35 4.22 4.43 -6.20
C ALA A 35 4.64 4.57 -7.67
N ILE A 36 5.69 5.35 -7.90
CA ILE A 36 6.34 5.54 -9.20
C ILE A 36 7.85 5.45 -9.02
N PHE A 37 8.53 4.84 -9.99
CA PHE A 37 9.99 4.84 -10.00
C PHE A 37 10.50 6.21 -10.45
N ARG A 38 11.48 6.76 -9.73
CA ARG A 38 12.20 7.97 -10.13
C ARG A 38 13.70 7.73 -10.04
N PHE A 39 14.43 8.22 -11.03
CA PHE A 39 15.90 8.20 -11.03
C PHE A 39 16.51 9.13 -9.97
N CYS A 40 15.79 10.20 -9.60
CA CYS A 40 16.16 11.14 -8.55
C CYS A 40 14.92 11.35 -7.67
N GLY A 41 14.70 10.41 -6.76
CA GLY A 41 13.66 10.46 -5.72
C GLY A 41 14.19 11.02 -4.41
N SER A 42 13.29 11.50 -3.55
CA SER A 42 13.68 11.95 -2.21
C SER A 42 14.24 10.78 -1.40
N ALA A 43 15.43 10.94 -0.81
CA ALA A 43 16.06 9.92 0.04
C ALA A 43 15.37 9.76 1.40
N CYS A 44 14.52 10.71 1.76
CA CYS A 44 13.53 10.58 2.80
C CYS A 44 12.17 10.40 2.11
N PRO A 45 11.34 9.40 2.47
CA PRO A 45 9.95 9.23 1.95
C PRO A 45 8.86 9.65 2.96
N THR A 46 7.84 10.42 2.55
CA THR A 46 6.94 11.11 3.50
C THR A 46 6.10 10.07 4.22
N VAL A 47 6.37 9.84 5.50
CA VAL A 47 5.67 8.84 6.32
C VAL A 47 4.46 9.47 6.99
N CYS A 48 3.34 8.76 6.90
CA CYS A 48 2.12 9.11 7.61
C CYS A 48 2.37 9.11 9.12
N GLY A 49 2.04 10.22 9.78
CA GLY A 49 2.26 10.40 11.22
C GLY A 49 3.55 11.16 11.55
N GLU A 50 4.44 11.35 10.57
CA GLU A 50 5.74 12.04 10.75
C GLU A 50 5.87 13.27 9.84
N PRO A 51 5.10 14.35 10.08
CA PRO A 51 4.95 15.46 9.14
C PRO A 51 6.21 16.33 8.91
N ARG A 52 7.38 16.00 9.46
CA ARG A 52 8.58 16.86 9.34
C ARG A 52 9.89 16.15 9.00
N ARG A 53 9.88 14.82 8.89
CA ARG A 53 11.12 14.06 8.58
C ARG A 53 11.70 14.38 7.20
N HIS A 54 10.88 14.99 6.34
CA HIS A 54 11.18 15.34 4.96
C HIS A 54 11.85 16.68 4.82
N GLU A 55 11.44 17.63 5.66
CA GLU A 55 11.80 19.03 5.54
C GLU A 55 13.27 19.26 5.88
N THR A 56 13.85 18.42 6.75
CA THR A 56 15.27 18.46 7.14
C THR A 56 16.13 17.45 6.36
N CYS A 57 15.66 16.93 5.22
CA CYS A 57 16.38 15.92 4.46
C CYS A 57 17.48 16.56 3.59
N GLU A 58 18.70 16.70 4.11
CA GLU A 58 19.88 17.17 3.37
C GLU A 58 20.57 16.08 2.52
N LYS A 59 19.95 14.91 2.40
CA LYS A 59 20.52 13.79 1.66
C LYS A 59 20.38 14.00 0.14
N PRO A 60 21.37 13.58 -0.67
CA PRO A 60 21.24 13.61 -2.11
C PRO A 60 20.06 12.75 -2.57
N CYS A 61 19.43 13.11 -3.69
CA CYS A 61 18.37 12.27 -4.25
C CYS A 61 18.93 10.92 -4.68
N VAL A 62 18.10 9.88 -4.57
CA VAL A 62 18.48 8.50 -4.89
C VAL A 62 17.48 7.88 -5.86
N PRO A 63 17.92 6.99 -6.76
CA PRO A 63 17.00 6.24 -7.60
C PRO A 63 16.17 5.27 -6.74
N GLY A 64 14.86 5.27 -6.93
CA GLY A 64 13.97 4.42 -6.14
C GLY A 64 12.49 4.69 -6.38
N CYS A 65 11.66 3.93 -5.65
CA CYS A 65 10.22 4.08 -5.66
C CYS A 65 9.79 5.20 -4.71
N VAL A 66 9.03 6.15 -5.24
CA VAL A 66 8.43 7.25 -4.45
C VAL A 66 6.92 7.21 -4.59
N CYS A 67 6.20 7.59 -3.53
CA CYS A 67 4.75 7.70 -3.61
C CYS A 67 4.34 8.74 -4.66
N LYS A 68 3.24 8.46 -5.38
CA LYS A 68 2.63 9.41 -6.32
C LYS A 68 2.22 10.71 -5.58
N PRO A 69 2.15 11.86 -6.27
CA PRO A 69 1.63 13.09 -5.67
C PRO A 69 0.26 12.88 -5.02
N GLY A 70 0.06 13.38 -3.80
CA GLY A 70 -1.16 13.16 -3.01
C GLY A 70 -1.19 11.84 -2.22
N TYR A 71 -0.15 11.03 -2.32
CA TYR A 71 0.05 9.81 -1.52
C TYR A 71 1.25 9.96 -0.59
N VAL A 72 1.16 9.32 0.56
CA VAL A 72 2.18 9.26 1.61
C VAL A 72 2.43 7.81 1.98
N LEU A 73 3.63 7.51 2.46
CA LEU A 73 3.98 6.18 2.92
C LEU A 73 3.19 5.88 4.20
N SER A 74 2.61 4.67 4.31
CA SER A 74 1.97 4.17 5.52
C SER A 74 2.97 4.18 6.69
N GLU A 75 2.47 4.18 7.93
CA GLU A 75 3.29 4.06 9.13
C GLU A 75 4.18 2.80 9.09
N ASP A 76 3.65 1.68 8.59
CA ASP A 76 4.40 0.43 8.39
C ASP A 76 5.47 0.51 7.28
N SER A 77 5.60 1.63 6.59
CA SER A 77 6.55 1.84 5.49
C SER A 77 6.41 0.91 4.27
N VAL A 78 5.31 0.13 4.18
CA VAL A 78 5.10 -0.86 3.11
C VAL A 78 4.32 -0.31 1.92
N LYS A 79 3.35 0.58 2.13
CA LYS A 79 2.36 0.99 1.10
C LYS A 79 2.21 2.49 1.00
N CYS A 80 1.95 2.99 -0.19
CA CYS A 80 1.55 4.39 -0.41
C CYS A 80 0.03 4.54 -0.26
N ILE A 81 -0.41 5.22 0.80
CA ILE A 81 -1.81 5.53 1.10
C ILE A 81 -2.12 6.97 0.72
N SER A 82 -3.39 7.31 0.50
CA SER A 82 -3.76 8.69 0.18
C SER A 82 -3.53 9.61 1.38
N ALA A 83 -3.20 10.88 1.14
CA ALA A 83 -3.05 11.87 2.22
C ALA A 83 -4.34 11.98 3.05
N MET A 84 -5.52 11.82 2.44
CA MET A 84 -6.80 11.78 3.15
C MET A 84 -6.92 10.58 4.09
N GLN A 85 -6.51 9.39 3.63
CA GLN A 85 -6.48 8.20 4.48
C GLN A 85 -5.52 8.38 5.65
N CYS A 86 -4.38 9.02 5.41
CA CYS A 86 -3.42 9.36 6.44
C CYS A 86 -3.96 10.38 7.47
N LEU A 87 -4.69 11.40 7.00
CA LEU A 87 -5.35 12.37 7.89
C LEU A 87 -6.39 11.69 8.78
N LEU A 88 -7.12 10.68 8.27
CA LEU A 88 -8.09 9.92 9.04
C LEU A 88 -7.43 9.02 10.10
N THR A 89 -6.20 8.54 9.88
CA THR A 89 -5.45 7.72 10.85
C THR A 89 -4.74 8.54 11.91
N ILE A 90 -4.15 9.70 11.56
CA ILE A 90 -3.46 10.58 12.53
C ILE A 90 -4.45 11.45 13.30
N ALA A 91 -5.60 11.79 12.70
CA ALA A 91 -6.66 12.41 13.46
C ALA A 91 -7.01 11.47 14.61
N PRO A 92 -6.93 11.91 15.89
CA PRO A 92 -7.61 11.19 16.95
C PRO A 92 -9.04 11.11 16.45
N HIS A 93 -9.52 9.88 16.19
CA HIS A 93 -10.78 9.59 15.52
C HIS A 93 -11.75 10.77 15.57
N PRO A 94 -12.37 11.19 14.46
CA PRO A 94 -13.60 11.95 14.55
C PRO A 94 -14.69 11.02 15.10
N LYS A 95 -14.59 10.57 16.36
CA LYS A 95 -15.73 10.09 17.17
C LYS A 95 -16.82 11.17 17.21
N LYS A 96 -16.51 12.39 16.78
CA LYS A 96 -17.45 13.50 16.61
C LYS A 96 -18.33 13.38 15.36
N PHE A 97 -17.96 12.64 14.31
CA PHE A 97 -18.83 12.48 13.13
C PHE A 97 -19.87 11.36 13.31
N GLN A 98 -19.56 10.30 14.05
CA GLN A 98 -20.54 9.27 14.40
C GLN A 98 -21.67 9.81 15.28
N ASN A 99 -21.42 10.93 15.98
CA ASN A 99 -22.41 11.65 16.79
C ASN A 99 -23.11 12.79 16.02
N PHE A 100 -22.71 13.10 14.78
CA PHE A 100 -23.33 14.12 13.91
C PHE A 100 -24.23 13.53 12.82
N TRP A 101 -24.17 12.21 12.60
CA TRP A 101 -25.15 11.46 11.81
C TRP A 101 -26.63 11.81 12.15
N PRO A 102 -27.04 11.97 13.42
CA PRO A 102 -28.42 12.35 13.73
C PRO A 102 -28.82 13.77 13.28
N ILE A 103 -27.87 14.69 13.09
CA ILE A 103 -28.18 16.08 12.70
C ILE A 103 -28.28 16.20 11.18
N VAL A 104 -27.44 15.49 10.43
CA VAL A 104 -27.46 15.50 8.94
C VAL A 104 -28.70 14.75 8.40
N ALA A 105 -29.22 13.75 9.13
CA ALA A 105 -30.48 13.07 8.79
C ALA A 105 -31.72 13.99 8.81
N MET A 106 -31.65 15.15 9.48
CA MET A 106 -32.77 16.10 9.55
C MET A 106 -32.76 17.14 8.42
N LEU A 107 -31.72 17.19 7.59
CA LEU A 107 -31.57 18.15 6.48
C LEU A 107 -31.22 17.47 5.15
N GLY A 108 -31.66 16.23 4.96
CA GLY A 108 -31.54 15.48 3.70
C GLY A 108 -32.88 15.35 3.01
N ASN A 109 -33.09 16.20 2.00
CA ASN A 109 -34.22 16.21 1.06
C ASN A 109 -34.75 14.82 0.72
N LYS A 110 -36.05 14.63 0.93
CA LYS A 110 -36.82 13.62 0.23
C LYS A 110 -37.28 14.22 -1.09
N GLU A 111 -36.72 13.72 -2.17
CA GLU A 111 -37.32 13.80 -3.50
C GLU A 111 -38.62 12.97 -3.54
#